data_AF-A0A542XKD0-F1
#
_entry.id   AF-A0A542XKD0-F1
#
_cell.length_a   1.000
_cell.length_b   1.000
_cell.length_c   1.000
_cell.angle_alpha   90.00
_cell.angle_beta   90.00
_cell.angle_gamma   90.00
#
_symmetry.space_group_name_H-M   'P 1'
#
loop_
_entity.id
_entity.type
_entity.pdbx_description
1 polymer ?
#
loop_
_entity_poly.entity_id
_entity_poly.type
_entity_poly.pdbx_seq_one_letter_code
_entity_poly.pdbx_strand_id
1 'polypeptide(L)'
;MSEHDNTPNLDDIFTAYTSGGPLAVPSGAAAAQHVARRRRTTRLVAAGVLAVAVLAAAPALASTWTDQDPPIPPAETPTPTPSTLLATPTATPSPGAPTPAASAPPDGRISKEQLGNATLDIPEWPAGQLACPSGQVRFSEGVAVHPADRDITIEVRQVAHSDLDRDGAQETAALLRCNGREWSRARVLAFDRTASGDIATLGLVVEQTEQAWPTSSIIAGIRSIRPAAAAVEVEVADFGNNGVPLSLAQHQWRAYSWSGKGFVQSGGPTTFPPNPRITDLSISGGDVQLSPVGSNGAGGVIQLEVTNLGPGQAPEPQVQVYLPPGVTATSLPKGCTASKGGTEVTCQLAALTATGSTTLEVPVSAKPSGLDPGSTIEYSATVRSVETRGGGWYPSAGSDDDNVTKGVLTLPA
;
A
#
# COMPACT_ATOMS: atom_id res chain seq x y z
N MET A 1 23.73 16.98 -42.51
CA MET A 1 22.85 18.12 -42.13
C MET A 1 22.37 17.80 -40.73
N SER A 2 22.77 18.60 -39.75
CA SER A 2 22.71 18.27 -38.33
C SER A 2 21.33 18.53 -37.72
N GLU A 3 20.87 17.58 -36.91
CA GLU A 3 19.51 17.44 -36.41
C GLU A 3 19.47 17.64 -34.89
N HIS A 4 20.03 18.75 -34.36
CA HIS A 4 20.20 18.98 -32.92
C HIS A 4 19.77 20.38 -32.42
N ASP A 5 18.93 21.11 -33.15
CA ASP A 5 18.68 22.55 -32.88
C ASP A 5 17.32 22.89 -32.24
N ASN A 6 16.64 21.95 -31.56
CA ASN A 6 15.32 22.19 -30.95
C ASN A 6 15.24 21.95 -29.43
N THR A 7 16.35 22.06 -28.72
CA THR A 7 16.30 22.09 -27.25
C THR A 7 16.08 23.55 -26.82
N PRO A 8 14.97 23.90 -26.15
CA PRO A 8 14.81 25.27 -25.65
C PRO A 8 15.94 25.58 -24.68
N ASN A 9 16.63 26.69 -24.93
CA ASN A 9 17.78 27.14 -24.16
C ASN A 9 17.37 27.37 -22.70
N LEU A 10 17.71 26.40 -21.83
CA LEU A 10 17.35 26.41 -20.42
C LEU A 10 17.93 27.63 -19.68
N ASP A 11 19.03 28.19 -20.19
CA ASP A 11 19.65 29.38 -19.62
C ASP A 11 18.76 30.62 -19.77
N ASP A 12 17.95 30.71 -20.82
CA ASP A 12 17.02 31.83 -21.02
C ASP A 12 15.84 31.76 -20.03
N ILE A 13 15.39 30.55 -19.66
CA ILE A 13 14.33 30.34 -18.68
C ILE A 13 14.83 30.69 -17.26
N PHE A 14 16.05 30.27 -16.91
CA PHE A 14 16.65 30.62 -15.61
C PHE A 14 17.00 32.10 -15.51
N THR A 15 17.39 32.72 -16.62
CA THR A 15 17.63 34.17 -16.67
C THR A 15 16.32 34.96 -16.54
N ALA A 16 15.23 34.51 -17.17
CA ALA A 16 13.91 35.14 -17.01
C ALA A 16 13.36 35.04 -15.57
N TYR A 17 13.65 33.93 -14.89
CA TYR A 17 13.26 33.74 -13.48
C TYR A 17 14.07 34.63 -12.53
N THR A 18 15.39 34.78 -12.76
CA THR A 18 16.28 35.55 -11.89
C THR A 18 16.26 37.06 -12.16
N SER A 19 15.86 37.50 -13.36
CA SER A 19 15.73 38.92 -13.74
C SER A 19 14.43 39.59 -13.29
N GLY A 20 13.60 38.90 -12.50
CA GLY A 20 12.43 39.50 -11.85
C GLY A 20 11.25 39.74 -12.80
N GLY A 21 10.99 38.80 -13.72
CA GLY A 21 9.71 38.74 -14.46
C GLY A 21 8.51 38.77 -13.50
N PRO A 22 7.31 39.17 -13.97
CA PRO A 22 6.22 39.61 -13.11
C PRO A 22 5.84 38.52 -12.11
N LEU A 23 6.29 38.70 -10.88
CA LEU A 23 5.89 37.88 -9.75
C LEU A 23 4.37 37.98 -9.67
N ALA A 24 3.68 36.84 -9.77
CA ALA A 24 2.27 36.75 -9.47
C ALA A 24 2.06 37.30 -8.06
N VAL A 25 1.53 38.53 -7.97
CA VAL A 25 1.17 39.14 -6.70
C VAL A 25 0.15 38.20 -6.06
N PRO A 26 0.44 37.60 -4.90
CA PRO A 26 -0.53 36.72 -4.27
C PRO A 26 -1.79 37.54 -4.02
N SER A 27 -2.93 37.07 -4.55
CA SER A 27 -4.22 37.63 -4.22
C SER A 27 -4.35 37.53 -2.70
N GLY A 28 -4.21 38.65 -2.00
CA GLY A 28 -3.93 38.69 -0.56
C GLY A 28 -4.94 37.93 0.30
N ALA A 29 -4.70 37.89 1.62
CA ALA A 29 -5.44 37.07 2.58
C ALA A 29 -6.98 37.10 2.42
N ALA A 30 -7.56 38.22 1.96
CA ALA A 30 -8.99 38.35 1.65
C ALA A 30 -9.48 37.40 0.54
N ALA A 31 -8.71 37.21 -0.54
CA ALA A 31 -9.07 36.30 -1.62
C ALA A 31 -8.99 34.83 -1.18
N ALA A 32 -7.97 34.48 -0.38
CA ALA A 32 -7.85 33.15 0.23
C ALA A 32 -9.01 32.84 1.18
N GLN A 33 -9.40 33.82 2.01
CA GLN A 33 -10.56 33.70 2.89
C GLN A 33 -11.88 33.55 2.11
N HIS A 34 -12.03 34.23 0.97
CA HIS A 34 -13.22 34.11 0.12
C HIS A 34 -13.35 32.71 -0.51
N VAL A 35 -12.23 32.11 -0.94
CA VAL A 35 -12.20 30.73 -1.45
C VAL A 35 -12.51 29.72 -0.34
N ALA A 36 -11.96 29.92 0.88
CA ALA A 36 -12.24 29.06 2.03
C ALA A 36 -13.71 29.10 2.47
N ARG A 37 -14.33 30.30 2.51
CA ARG A 37 -15.77 30.46 2.80
C ARG A 37 -16.64 29.78 1.75
N ARG A 38 -16.32 29.94 0.45
CA ARG A 38 -17.07 29.31 -0.64
C ARG A 38 -17.02 27.77 -0.58
N ARG A 39 -15.90 27.19 -0.15
CA ARG A 39 -15.78 25.74 0.06
C ARG A 39 -16.55 25.23 1.28
N ARG A 40 -16.67 26.04 2.35
CA ARG A 40 -17.49 25.67 3.51
C ARG A 40 -18.99 25.71 3.21
N THR A 41 -19.47 26.71 2.47
CA THR A 41 -20.88 26.81 2.11
C THR A 41 -21.33 25.73 1.12
N THR A 42 -20.47 25.31 0.18
CA THR A 42 -20.79 24.19 -0.74
C THR A 42 -20.85 22.83 -0.04
N ARG A 43 -20.09 22.62 1.03
CA ARG A 43 -20.15 21.36 1.81
C ARG A 43 -21.42 21.21 2.64
N LEU A 44 -22.06 22.31 3.06
CA LEU A 44 -23.32 22.24 3.82
C LEU A 44 -24.55 21.98 2.95
N VAL A 45 -24.53 22.36 1.68
CA VAL A 45 -25.65 22.10 0.75
C VAL A 45 -25.69 20.63 0.28
N ALA A 46 -24.54 19.96 0.20
CA ALA A 46 -24.47 18.55 -0.22
C ALA A 46 -24.93 17.54 0.85
N ALA A 47 -24.94 17.92 2.13
CA ALA A 47 -25.37 17.04 3.22
C ALA A 47 -26.90 17.00 3.43
N GLY A 48 -27.66 17.93 2.83
CA GLY A 48 -29.12 18.04 3.02
C GLY A 48 -29.99 17.16 2.11
N VAL A 49 -29.42 16.57 1.05
CA VAL A 49 -30.21 15.86 0.01
C VAL A 49 -30.27 14.33 0.24
N LEU A 50 -29.42 13.76 1.10
CA LEU A 50 -29.38 12.31 1.36
C LEU A 50 -30.31 11.83 2.50
N ALA A 51 -30.94 12.74 3.26
CA ALA A 51 -31.78 12.37 4.40
C ALA A 51 -33.25 12.06 4.06
N VAL A 52 -33.69 12.23 2.80
CA VAL A 52 -35.10 12.05 2.39
C VAL A 52 -35.34 10.77 1.57
N ALA A 53 -34.29 10.03 1.20
CA ALA A 53 -34.40 8.92 0.26
C ALA A 53 -34.46 7.49 0.86
N VAL A 54 -34.57 7.33 2.20
CA VAL A 54 -34.52 6.00 2.86
C VAL A 54 -35.90 5.48 3.31
N LEU A 55 -37.00 6.19 3.04
CA LEU A 55 -38.34 5.80 3.53
C LEU A 55 -39.28 5.11 2.53
N ALA A 56 -38.80 4.65 1.37
CA ALA A 56 -39.67 3.98 0.41
C ALA A 56 -38.94 2.87 -0.37
N ALA A 57 -38.94 1.65 0.18
CA ALA A 57 -39.17 0.39 -0.54
C ALA A 57 -38.81 -0.81 0.34
N ALA A 58 -39.82 -1.42 0.96
CA ALA A 58 -39.80 -2.85 1.27
C ALA A 58 -40.55 -3.58 0.14
N PRO A 59 -40.05 -4.74 -0.29
CA PRO A 59 -40.93 -5.90 -0.23
C PRO A 59 -40.27 -7.14 0.37
N ALA A 60 -41.13 -7.93 0.99
CA ALA A 60 -40.87 -9.21 1.59
C ALA A 60 -40.40 -10.27 0.58
N LEU A 61 -39.39 -11.04 0.95
CA LEU A 61 -39.19 -12.41 0.48
C LEU A 61 -38.91 -13.29 1.70
N ALA A 62 -39.92 -14.08 2.05
CA ALA A 62 -39.79 -15.23 2.93
C ALA A 62 -39.38 -16.43 2.08
N SER A 63 -38.31 -17.12 2.46
CA SER A 63 -38.09 -18.52 2.11
C SER A 63 -37.36 -19.21 3.24
N THR A 64 -38.05 -20.20 3.78
CA THR A 64 -37.76 -21.07 4.90
C THR A 64 -36.55 -21.97 4.64
N TRP A 65 -35.57 -21.99 5.55
CA TRP A 65 -34.66 -23.12 5.71
C TRP A 65 -34.67 -23.56 7.18
N THR A 66 -34.93 -24.85 7.35
CA THR A 66 -35.22 -25.56 8.60
C THR A 66 -33.95 -25.90 9.37
N ASP A 67 -34.00 -25.69 10.69
CA ASP A 67 -33.08 -26.26 11.69
C ASP A 67 -33.02 -27.79 11.59
N GLN A 68 -31.82 -28.36 11.73
CA GLN A 68 -31.56 -29.52 12.59
C GLN A 68 -30.07 -29.58 12.97
N ASP A 69 -29.73 -29.09 14.16
CA ASP A 69 -28.60 -29.58 14.95
C ASP A 69 -29.14 -30.41 16.12
N PRO A 70 -28.56 -31.58 16.43
CA PRO A 70 -28.99 -32.39 17.57
C PRO A 70 -28.47 -31.81 18.91
N PRO A 71 -29.20 -32.00 20.02
CA PRO A 71 -28.83 -31.44 21.32
C PRO A 71 -27.66 -32.19 21.97
N ILE A 72 -26.65 -31.45 22.42
CA ILE A 72 -25.60 -31.94 23.32
C ILE A 72 -26.17 -31.95 24.75
N PRO A 73 -26.12 -33.07 25.49
CA PRO A 73 -26.60 -33.13 26.87
C PRO A 73 -25.66 -32.39 27.84
N PRO A 74 -26.18 -31.84 28.95
CA PRO A 74 -25.38 -31.12 29.95
C PRO A 74 -24.46 -32.08 30.71
N ALA A 75 -23.20 -31.66 30.89
CA ALA A 75 -22.25 -32.35 31.76
C ALA A 75 -22.66 -32.21 33.23
N GLU A 76 -22.74 -33.36 33.91
CA GLU A 76 -23.09 -33.47 35.32
C GLU A 76 -22.05 -32.76 36.21
N THR A 77 -22.54 -31.88 37.08
CA THR A 77 -21.77 -31.33 38.20
C THR A 77 -21.81 -32.33 39.35
N PRO A 78 -20.69 -32.90 39.82
CA PRO A 78 -20.72 -33.68 41.05
C PRO A 78 -20.95 -32.76 42.24
N THR A 79 -22.05 -33.03 42.95
CA THR A 79 -22.38 -32.47 44.27
C THR A 79 -21.53 -33.18 45.33
N PRO A 80 -20.70 -32.48 46.13
CA PRO A 80 -20.11 -33.08 47.31
C PRO A 80 -21.08 -33.03 48.50
N THR A 81 -21.36 -34.21 49.04
CA THR A 81 -22.08 -34.52 50.29
C THR A 81 -21.42 -33.88 51.51
N PRO A 82 -22.19 -33.39 52.51
CA PRO A 82 -21.65 -32.82 53.74
C PRO A 82 -21.12 -33.92 54.68
N SER A 83 -19.81 -33.92 54.93
CA SER A 83 -19.21 -34.69 56.03
C SER A 83 -19.11 -33.83 57.28
N THR A 84 -19.98 -34.11 58.25
CA THR A 84 -19.82 -33.72 59.65
C THR A 84 -18.62 -34.46 60.25
N LEU A 85 -17.55 -33.73 60.62
CA LEU A 85 -16.50 -34.24 61.50
C LEU A 85 -16.20 -33.22 62.61
N LEU A 86 -16.01 -33.79 63.80
CA LEU A 86 -15.90 -33.13 65.09
C LEU A 86 -14.76 -32.12 65.18
N ALA A 87 -15.06 -31.02 65.89
CA ALA A 87 -14.09 -30.02 66.31
C ALA A 87 -12.99 -30.64 67.19
N THR A 88 -11.74 -30.43 66.79
CA THR A 88 -10.54 -30.58 67.63
C THR A 88 -9.96 -29.16 67.80
N PRO A 89 -9.65 -28.68 69.02
CA PRO A 89 -9.21 -27.31 69.21
C PRO A 89 -7.70 -27.14 69.00
N THR A 90 -7.34 -25.92 68.59
CA THR A 90 -6.07 -25.22 68.87
C THR A 90 -4.89 -25.44 67.90
N ALA A 91 -4.66 -24.43 67.06
CA ALA A 91 -3.44 -23.62 67.10
C ALA A 91 -3.73 -22.24 66.47
N THR A 92 -3.62 -21.19 67.28
CA THR A 92 -3.70 -19.79 66.84
C THR A 92 -2.55 -19.48 65.88
N PRO A 93 -2.78 -19.03 64.63
CA PRO A 93 -1.70 -18.54 63.80
C PRO A 93 -1.16 -17.24 64.41
N SER A 94 0.13 -17.25 64.73
CA SER A 94 0.88 -16.05 65.07
C SER A 94 0.77 -15.04 63.92
N PRO A 95 0.52 -13.74 64.16
CA PRO A 95 0.50 -12.74 63.11
C PRO A 95 1.88 -12.67 62.46
N GLY A 96 2.00 -13.24 61.27
CA GLY A 96 3.17 -13.06 60.42
C GLY A 96 3.36 -11.56 60.16
N ALA A 97 4.59 -11.09 60.33
CA ALA A 97 4.96 -9.71 60.04
C ALA A 97 4.46 -9.33 58.63
N PRO A 98 3.86 -8.14 58.45
CA PRO A 98 3.43 -7.70 57.13
C PRO A 98 4.64 -7.71 56.20
N THR A 99 4.57 -8.51 55.14
CA THR A 99 5.49 -8.39 54.01
C THR A 99 5.42 -6.94 53.53
N PRO A 100 6.55 -6.22 53.39
CA PRO A 100 6.53 -4.87 52.86
C PRO A 100 5.79 -4.90 51.53
N ALA A 101 4.71 -4.12 51.41
CA ALA A 101 4.03 -3.95 50.14
C ALA A 101 5.06 -3.46 49.12
N ALA A 102 5.25 -4.21 48.03
CA ALA A 102 6.07 -3.75 46.93
C ALA A 102 5.57 -2.36 46.51
N SER A 103 6.48 -1.41 46.35
CA SER A 103 6.14 -0.08 45.84
C SER A 103 5.44 -0.24 44.50
N ALA A 104 4.32 0.46 44.30
CA ALA A 104 3.64 0.48 43.01
C ALA A 104 4.64 0.90 41.91
N PRO A 105 4.58 0.29 40.72
CA PRO A 105 5.45 0.66 39.61
C PRO A 105 5.24 2.14 39.25
N PRO A 106 6.29 2.84 38.80
CA PRO A 106 6.18 4.23 38.37
C PRO A 106 5.22 4.34 37.17
N ASP A 107 4.60 5.51 36.99
CA ASP A 107 3.74 5.75 35.81
C ASP A 107 4.60 5.80 34.53
N GLY A 108 4.54 4.71 33.74
CA GLY A 108 5.23 4.55 32.46
C GLY A 108 4.73 5.47 31.34
N ARG A 109 3.75 6.34 31.59
CA ARG A 109 3.25 7.28 30.60
C ARG A 109 4.29 8.37 30.32
N ILE A 110 4.73 8.40 29.07
CA ILE A 110 5.71 9.36 28.55
C ILE A 110 5.07 10.03 27.34
N SER A 111 4.77 11.32 27.47
CA SER A 111 4.22 12.12 26.37
C SER A 111 5.16 12.17 25.17
N LYS A 112 4.59 12.47 24.00
CA LYS A 112 5.36 12.70 22.78
C LYS A 112 6.41 13.80 22.97
N GLU A 113 6.05 14.86 23.69
CA GLU A 113 6.91 16.00 23.99
C GLU A 113 8.07 15.60 24.93
N GLN A 114 7.82 14.73 25.89
CA GLN A 114 8.87 14.19 26.77
C GLN A 114 9.87 13.33 25.98
N LEU A 115 9.37 12.37 25.17
CA LEU A 115 10.26 11.57 24.29
C LEU A 115 11.02 12.47 23.31
N GLY A 116 10.34 13.46 22.74
CA GLY A 116 10.91 14.40 21.79
C GLY A 116 11.96 15.36 22.36
N ASN A 117 12.13 15.39 23.69
CA ASN A 117 13.14 16.18 24.37
C ASN A 117 13.99 15.31 25.32
N ALA A 118 14.04 14.01 25.09
CA ALA A 118 14.81 13.04 25.87
C ALA A 118 16.05 12.56 25.11
N THR A 119 16.98 11.94 25.84
CA THR A 119 17.98 11.06 25.25
C THR A 119 17.43 9.65 25.35
N LEU A 120 17.24 8.98 24.22
CA LEU A 120 16.64 7.66 24.15
C LEU A 120 17.70 6.64 23.75
N ASP A 121 17.62 5.43 24.31
CA ASP A 121 18.42 4.31 23.83
C ASP A 121 17.71 3.61 22.67
N ILE A 122 18.29 3.74 21.48
CA ILE A 122 17.67 3.45 20.21
C ILE A 122 18.42 2.26 19.59
N PRO A 123 17.83 1.05 19.54
CA PRO A 123 18.54 -0.14 19.04
C PRO A 123 19.13 0.06 17.65
N GLU A 124 20.19 -0.67 17.32
CA GLU A 124 20.76 -0.65 15.97
C GLU A 124 19.68 -0.97 14.93
N TRP A 125 19.78 -0.30 13.79
CA TRP A 125 18.92 -0.59 12.64
C TRP A 125 19.50 -1.79 11.88
N PRO A 126 18.67 -2.62 11.22
CA PRO A 126 19.16 -3.74 10.43
C PRO A 126 20.26 -3.33 9.43
N ALA A 127 21.31 -4.14 9.35
CA ALA A 127 22.48 -3.85 8.51
C ALA A 127 22.10 -3.75 7.02
N GLY A 128 22.48 -2.65 6.38
CA GLY A 128 22.18 -2.40 4.96
C GLY A 128 21.96 -0.91 4.69
N GLN A 129 23.03 -0.21 4.31
CA GLN A 129 23.07 1.11 3.65
C GLN A 129 22.40 2.33 4.32
N LEU A 130 21.54 2.19 5.33
CA LEU A 130 20.81 3.30 5.95
C LEU A 130 21.34 3.60 7.36
N ALA A 131 22.07 4.70 7.50
CA ALA A 131 22.67 5.14 8.76
C ALA A 131 21.68 5.96 9.60
N CYS A 132 20.59 5.34 10.05
CA CYS A 132 19.70 5.99 11.00
C CYS A 132 20.37 6.11 12.38
N PRO A 133 20.15 7.21 13.14
CA PRO A 133 20.67 7.34 14.49
C PRO A 133 20.29 6.15 15.38
N SER A 134 21.28 5.62 16.11
CA SER A 134 21.18 4.50 17.06
C SER A 134 22.06 4.72 18.29
N GLY A 135 21.91 3.87 19.30
CA GLY A 135 22.51 4.02 20.63
C GLY A 135 21.83 5.14 21.42
N GLN A 136 22.62 5.93 22.15
CA GLN A 136 22.11 7.08 22.90
C GLN A 136 21.84 8.27 21.95
N VAL A 137 20.57 8.44 21.58
CA VAL A 137 20.14 9.46 20.62
C VAL A 137 19.43 10.59 21.35
N ARG A 138 19.98 11.80 21.25
CA ARG A 138 19.38 13.01 21.83
C ARG A 138 18.35 13.61 20.89
N PHE A 139 17.08 13.63 21.32
CA PHE A 139 16.00 14.33 20.63
C PHE A 139 15.86 15.77 21.14
N SER A 140 15.48 16.66 20.21
CA SER A 140 15.07 18.02 20.49
C SER A 140 13.82 18.32 19.66
N GLU A 141 12.75 18.77 20.30
CA GLU A 141 11.47 19.09 19.65
C GLU A 141 10.90 17.94 18.79
N GLY A 142 11.11 16.69 19.22
CA GLY A 142 10.59 15.51 18.54
C GLY A 142 11.49 14.94 17.44
N VAL A 143 12.65 15.55 17.18
CA VAL A 143 13.57 15.15 16.11
C VAL A 143 14.99 14.97 16.65
N ALA A 144 15.71 13.97 16.15
CA ALA A 144 17.16 13.87 16.26
C ALA A 144 17.79 13.77 14.87
N VAL A 145 18.95 14.39 14.70
CA VAL A 145 19.66 14.48 13.42
C VAL A 145 20.89 13.57 13.49
N HIS A 146 21.18 12.86 12.40
CA HIS A 146 22.37 12.02 12.33
C HIS A 146 23.65 12.87 12.37
N PRO A 147 24.66 12.50 13.17
CA PRO A 147 25.84 13.35 13.41
C PRO A 147 26.70 13.55 12.17
N ALA A 148 26.76 12.57 11.27
CA ALA A 148 27.56 12.64 10.04
C ALA A 148 26.78 13.08 8.80
N ASP A 149 25.44 13.10 8.86
CA ASP A 149 24.58 13.45 7.72
C ASP A 149 23.32 14.15 8.21
N ARG A 150 23.20 15.46 7.94
CA ARG A 150 22.08 16.25 8.44
C ARG A 150 20.77 16.01 7.71
N ASP A 151 20.81 15.35 6.56
CA ASP A 151 19.61 14.99 5.81
C ASP A 151 18.95 13.73 6.38
N ILE A 152 19.66 12.99 7.24
CA ILE A 152 19.13 11.84 7.94
C ILE A 152 18.63 12.28 9.32
N THR A 153 17.33 12.08 9.55
CA THR A 153 16.67 12.45 10.81
C THR A 153 15.86 11.28 11.34
N ILE A 154 15.65 11.22 12.65
CA ILE A 154 14.67 10.35 13.29
C ILE A 154 13.66 11.22 14.04
N GLU A 155 12.38 10.97 13.83
CA GLU A 155 11.27 11.72 14.43
C GLU A 155 10.36 10.81 15.26
N VAL A 156 9.87 11.33 16.39
CA VAL A 156 8.80 10.73 17.16
C VAL A 156 7.47 11.11 16.49
N ARG A 157 6.77 10.14 15.88
CA ARG A 157 5.52 10.41 15.14
C ARG A 157 4.30 10.37 16.04
N GLN A 158 4.18 9.29 16.82
CA GLN A 158 2.99 8.95 17.59
C GLN A 158 3.40 8.21 18.86
N VAL A 159 2.60 8.34 19.91
CA VAL A 159 2.69 7.54 21.14
C VAL A 159 1.36 6.85 21.44
N ALA A 160 1.41 5.70 22.11
CA ALA A 160 0.26 4.99 22.65
C ALA A 160 0.62 4.43 24.04
N HIS A 161 -0.35 4.42 24.96
CA HIS A 161 -0.14 3.98 26.34
C HIS A 161 -0.93 2.71 26.65
N SER A 162 -0.25 1.68 27.14
CA SER A 162 -0.82 0.37 27.47
C SER A 162 0.02 -0.32 28.54
N ASP A 163 -0.57 -1.23 29.29
CA ASP A 163 0.13 -2.08 30.28
C ASP A 163 0.85 -3.24 29.54
N LEU A 164 1.97 -2.92 28.91
CA LEU A 164 2.68 -3.77 27.96
C LEU A 164 3.36 -4.96 28.65
N ASP A 165 3.82 -4.80 29.89
CA ASP A 165 4.52 -5.83 30.65
C ASP A 165 3.70 -6.47 31.80
N ARG A 166 2.48 -5.96 32.04
CA ARG A 166 1.49 -6.49 33.00
C ARG A 166 1.86 -6.26 34.46
N ASP A 167 2.60 -5.21 34.77
CA ASP A 167 2.87 -4.81 36.16
C ASP A 167 1.79 -3.87 36.73
N GLY A 168 0.85 -3.42 35.88
CA GLY A 168 -0.27 -2.54 36.23
C GLY A 168 0.01 -1.05 36.03
N ALA A 169 1.23 -0.66 35.65
CA ALA A 169 1.52 0.65 35.08
C ALA A 169 1.11 0.69 33.60
N GLN A 170 1.23 1.87 32.98
CA GLN A 170 1.00 1.99 31.55
C GLN A 170 2.26 2.52 30.88
N GLU A 171 2.92 1.64 30.14
CA GLU A 171 4.12 1.93 29.38
C GLU A 171 3.76 2.68 28.10
N THR A 172 4.78 3.21 27.43
CA THR A 172 4.62 4.01 26.22
C THR A 172 5.22 3.31 25.01
N ALA A 173 4.37 2.91 24.06
CA ALA A 173 4.81 2.57 22.72
C ALA A 173 4.96 3.84 21.87
N ALA A 174 6.07 4.00 21.15
CA ALA A 174 6.30 5.13 20.25
C ALA A 174 6.65 4.67 18.84
N LEU A 175 5.97 5.27 17.86
CA LEU A 175 6.29 5.14 16.45
C LEU A 175 7.40 6.12 16.11
N LEU A 176 8.57 5.59 15.79
CA LEU A 176 9.72 6.35 15.30
C LEU A 176 9.80 6.22 13.79
N ARG A 177 10.10 7.33 13.11
CA ARG A 177 10.36 7.34 11.67
C ARG A 177 11.73 7.96 11.42
N CYS A 178 12.61 7.20 10.78
CA CYS A 178 13.85 7.69 10.23
C CYS A 178 13.62 8.12 8.78
N ASN A 179 14.03 9.33 8.42
CA ASN A 179 13.90 9.88 7.08
C ASN A 179 15.27 10.21 6.52
N GLY A 180 15.50 9.90 5.24
CA GLY A 180 16.57 10.45 4.42
C GLY A 180 15.99 11.18 3.21
N ARG A 181 16.84 11.56 2.25
CA ARG A 181 16.39 12.35 1.07
C ARG A 181 15.30 11.68 0.24
N GLU A 182 15.41 10.37 0.03
CA GLU A 182 14.55 9.62 -0.90
C GLU A 182 13.97 8.34 -0.28
N TRP A 183 14.15 8.16 1.02
CA TRP A 183 13.71 6.97 1.73
C TRP A 183 13.22 7.34 3.12
N SER A 184 12.36 6.49 3.69
CA SER A 184 12.01 6.57 5.10
C SER A 184 11.85 5.17 5.65
N ARG A 185 12.32 4.97 6.88
CA ARG A 185 12.05 3.78 7.66
C ARG A 185 11.29 4.07 8.94
N ALA A 186 10.51 3.12 9.41
CA ALA A 186 9.68 3.24 10.59
C ALA A 186 9.83 2.00 11.47
N ARG A 187 9.76 2.22 12.78
CA ARG A 187 9.71 1.17 13.80
C ARG A 187 8.94 1.64 15.02
N VAL A 188 8.51 0.68 15.82
CA VAL A 188 7.84 0.92 17.08
C VAL A 188 8.74 0.41 18.21
N LEU A 189 9.05 1.28 19.16
CA LEU A 189 9.76 0.93 20.40
C LEU A 189 8.81 1.09 21.58
N ALA A 190 8.99 0.29 22.63
CA ALA A 190 8.33 0.48 23.91
C ALA A 190 9.31 1.11 24.90
N PHE A 191 8.80 2.04 25.71
CA PHE A 191 9.52 2.77 26.73
C PHE A 191 8.75 2.74 28.04
N ASP A 192 9.50 2.80 29.12
CA ASP A 192 8.96 2.91 30.48
C ASP A 192 9.84 3.84 31.32
N ARG A 193 9.44 4.10 32.56
CA ARG A 193 10.24 4.82 33.54
C ARG A 193 10.93 3.85 34.49
N THR A 194 12.21 4.07 34.73
CA THR A 194 12.90 3.44 35.85
C THR A 194 12.31 3.90 37.19
N ALA A 195 12.68 3.22 38.28
CA ALA A 195 12.33 3.67 39.63
C ALA A 195 12.84 5.08 39.98
N SER A 196 13.89 5.58 39.30
CA SER A 196 14.39 6.96 39.41
C SER A 196 13.62 7.97 38.56
N GLY A 197 12.68 7.52 37.72
CA GLY A 197 11.88 8.33 36.81
C GLY A 197 12.51 8.57 35.43
N ASP A 198 13.69 7.99 35.19
CA ASP A 198 14.40 8.09 33.91
C ASP A 198 13.71 7.25 32.84
N ILE A 199 13.75 7.69 31.58
CA ILE A 199 13.15 6.94 30.46
C ILE A 199 14.08 5.77 30.07
N ALA A 200 13.55 4.56 30.10
CA ALA A 200 14.23 3.34 29.67
C ALA A 200 13.52 2.73 28.47
N THR A 201 14.29 2.17 27.53
CA THR A 201 13.77 1.40 26.41
C THR A 201 13.50 -0.03 26.86
N LEU A 202 12.24 -0.46 26.79
CA LEU A 202 11.86 -1.84 27.09
C LEU A 202 12.22 -2.79 25.96
N GLY A 203 12.07 -2.35 24.71
CA GLY A 203 12.49 -3.14 23.55
C GLY A 203 11.86 -2.72 22.24
N LEU A 204 12.31 -3.40 21.17
CA LEU A 204 11.73 -3.30 19.83
C LEU A 204 10.40 -4.06 19.79
N VAL A 205 9.32 -3.35 19.42
CA VAL A 205 7.99 -3.94 19.24
C VAL A 205 7.89 -4.57 17.85
N VAL A 206 8.17 -3.78 16.83
CA VAL A 206 8.16 -4.17 15.42
C VAL A 206 8.92 -3.14 14.59
N GLU A 207 9.55 -3.58 13.52
CA GLU A 207 10.19 -2.74 12.52
C GLU A 207 9.74 -3.10 11.11
N GLN A 208 9.92 -2.17 10.18
CA GLN A 208 9.87 -2.51 8.77
C GLN A 208 10.99 -3.50 8.42
N THR A 209 10.65 -4.51 7.63
CA THR A 209 11.58 -5.56 7.22
C THR A 209 12.04 -5.28 5.79
N GLU A 210 13.34 -5.20 5.57
CA GLU A 210 13.90 -5.24 4.21
C GLU A 210 14.18 -6.68 3.84
N GLN A 211 13.36 -7.24 2.95
CA GLN A 211 13.71 -8.47 2.29
C GLN A 211 13.30 -8.38 0.83
N ALA A 212 14.09 -9.01 -0.04
CA ALA A 212 13.81 -9.04 -1.46
C ALA A 212 12.37 -9.56 -1.68
N TRP A 213 11.59 -8.79 -2.43
CA TRP A 213 10.35 -9.27 -3.02
C TRP A 213 10.58 -10.62 -3.73
N PRO A 214 9.63 -11.58 -3.71
CA PRO A 214 8.29 -11.54 -3.14
C PRO A 214 8.18 -12.44 -1.89
N THR A 215 8.15 -11.87 -0.68
CA THR A 215 7.69 -12.65 0.50
C THR A 215 6.52 -11.92 1.14
N SER A 216 5.39 -12.62 1.28
CA SER A 216 4.11 -12.07 1.77
C SER A 216 4.12 -11.67 3.26
N SER A 217 5.26 -11.87 3.94
CA SER A 217 5.50 -11.48 5.33
C SER A 217 6.17 -10.11 5.50
N ILE A 218 6.52 -9.42 4.40
CA ILE A 218 7.25 -8.14 4.44
C ILE A 218 6.36 -7.03 5.02
N ILE A 219 6.87 -6.32 6.02
CA ILE A 219 6.32 -5.05 6.50
C ILE A 219 7.02 -3.92 5.76
N ALA A 220 6.44 -3.48 4.64
CA ALA A 220 6.98 -2.39 3.84
C ALA A 220 6.76 -1.02 4.51
N GLY A 221 5.74 -0.89 5.36
CA GLY A 221 5.32 0.35 6.00
C GLY A 221 4.85 0.17 7.44
N ILE A 222 5.06 1.18 8.28
CA ILE A 222 4.31 1.36 9.54
C ILE A 222 3.66 2.74 9.53
N ARG A 223 2.34 2.77 9.74
CA ARG A 223 1.52 3.99 9.58
C ARG A 223 1.06 4.59 10.90
N SER A 224 0.59 3.74 11.81
CA SER A 224 0.00 4.19 13.07
C SER A 224 0.13 3.12 14.14
N ILE A 225 -0.01 3.54 15.40
CA ILE A 225 -0.10 2.67 16.57
C ILE A 225 -1.34 3.04 17.38
N ARG A 226 -1.89 2.10 18.14
CA ARG A 226 -2.96 2.38 19.11
C ARG A 226 -2.89 1.41 20.30
N PRO A 227 -3.38 1.83 21.47
CA PRO A 227 -3.35 0.98 22.66
C PRO A 227 -4.35 -0.18 22.54
N ALA A 228 -4.01 -1.34 23.12
CA ALA A 228 -4.84 -2.54 23.10
C ALA A 228 -4.64 -3.40 24.36
N ALA A 229 -5.30 -3.04 25.46
CA ALA A 229 -5.20 -3.75 26.75
C ALA A 229 -3.73 -3.97 27.17
N ALA A 230 -3.25 -5.22 27.19
CA ALA A 230 -1.86 -5.58 27.48
C ALA A 230 -1.00 -5.77 26.23
N ALA A 231 -1.24 -4.95 25.21
CA ALA A 231 -0.61 -5.00 23.91
C ALA A 231 -0.61 -3.60 23.26
N VAL A 232 0.20 -3.44 22.22
CA VAL A 232 0.08 -2.34 21.27
C VAL A 232 -0.34 -2.91 19.91
N GLU A 233 -1.35 -2.29 19.29
CA GLU A 233 -1.72 -2.57 17.92
C GLU A 233 -0.96 -1.62 16.99
N VAL A 234 -0.38 -2.19 15.93
CA VAL A 234 0.42 -1.48 14.92
C VAL A 234 -0.21 -1.67 13.56
N GLU A 235 -0.51 -0.57 12.87
CA GLU A 235 -0.97 -0.57 11.48
C GLU A 235 0.25 -0.70 10.57
N VAL A 236 0.47 -1.92 10.09
CA VAL A 236 1.52 -2.23 9.11
C VAL A 236 0.97 -2.11 7.70
N ALA A 237 1.85 -1.83 6.73
CA ALA A 237 1.50 -1.69 5.34
C ALA A 237 2.37 -2.55 4.43
N ASP A 238 1.75 -3.05 3.37
CA ASP A 238 2.41 -3.59 2.19
C ASP A 238 2.22 -2.59 1.05
N PHE A 239 3.33 -2.08 0.53
CA PHE A 239 3.32 -1.11 -0.56
C PHE A 239 3.30 -1.78 -1.94
N GLY A 240 3.39 -3.11 -2.05
CA GLY A 240 3.57 -3.76 -3.35
C GLY A 240 5.01 -3.61 -3.86
N ASN A 241 5.19 -3.77 -5.18
CA ASN A 241 6.44 -3.51 -5.88
C ASN A 241 6.84 -2.02 -5.80
N ASN A 242 8.12 -1.72 -6.04
CA ASN A 242 8.62 -0.36 -6.12
C ASN A 242 7.79 0.49 -7.10
N GLY A 243 7.41 1.71 -6.69
CA GLY A 243 6.64 2.63 -7.53
C GLY A 243 5.12 2.47 -7.47
N VAL A 244 4.60 1.51 -6.71
CA VAL A 244 3.16 1.41 -6.43
C VAL A 244 2.72 2.58 -5.53
N PRO A 245 1.64 3.30 -5.86
CA PRO A 245 1.10 4.37 -5.03
C PRO A 245 0.70 3.88 -3.65
N LEU A 246 0.85 4.78 -2.67
CA LEU A 246 0.32 4.58 -1.34
C LEU A 246 -1.21 4.34 -1.30
N SER A 247 -1.96 4.72 -2.34
CA SER A 247 -3.40 4.43 -2.46
C SER A 247 -3.69 2.94 -2.71
N LEU A 248 -2.78 2.24 -3.37
CA LEU A 248 -2.91 0.81 -3.66
C LEU A 248 -2.32 -0.06 -2.55
N ALA A 249 -1.62 0.54 -1.59
CA ALA A 249 -1.07 -0.17 -0.44
C ALA A 249 -2.17 -0.87 0.38
N GLN A 250 -1.86 -2.08 0.84
CA GLN A 250 -2.68 -2.78 1.83
C GLN A 250 -2.22 -2.42 3.25
N HIS A 251 -3.17 -2.43 4.17
CA HIS A 251 -2.92 -2.17 5.58
C HIS A 251 -3.63 -3.21 6.44
N GLN A 252 -2.98 -3.62 7.53
CA GLN A 252 -3.60 -4.46 8.54
C GLN A 252 -3.07 -4.10 9.93
N TRP A 253 -3.91 -4.29 10.94
CA TRP A 253 -3.52 -4.14 12.33
C TRP A 253 -2.94 -5.46 12.84
N ARG A 254 -1.79 -5.37 13.53
CA ARG A 254 -1.14 -6.48 14.24
C ARG A 254 -0.94 -6.09 15.70
N ALA A 255 -1.26 -6.99 16.62
CA ALA A 255 -1.06 -6.76 18.05
C ALA A 255 0.27 -7.35 18.51
N TYR A 256 0.98 -6.64 19.38
CA TYR A 256 2.26 -7.05 19.94
C TYR A 256 2.23 -6.94 21.46
N SER A 257 2.67 -7.99 22.15
CA SER A 257 2.70 -8.07 23.62
C SER A 257 4.08 -8.49 24.11
N TRP A 258 4.42 -8.09 25.33
CA TRP A 258 5.65 -8.53 26.00
C TRP A 258 5.56 -10.01 26.38
N SER A 259 6.60 -10.76 26.03
CA SER A 259 6.75 -12.20 26.34
C SER A 259 7.56 -12.48 27.61
N GLY A 260 8.09 -11.43 28.26
CA GLY A 260 9.09 -11.55 29.33
C GLY A 260 10.53 -11.38 28.83
N LYS A 261 10.79 -11.55 27.53
CA LYS A 261 12.12 -11.38 26.91
C LYS A 261 12.18 -10.32 25.81
N GLY A 262 11.02 -9.94 25.28
CA GLY A 262 10.88 -9.13 24.08
C GLY A 262 9.43 -9.12 23.61
N PHE A 263 9.11 -8.24 22.67
CA PHE A 263 7.79 -8.19 22.06
C PHE A 263 7.63 -9.27 21.00
N VAL A 264 6.47 -9.90 21.00
CA VAL A 264 6.07 -10.88 19.98
C VAL A 264 4.71 -10.50 19.43
N GLN A 265 4.44 -10.81 18.17
CA GLN A 265 3.10 -10.64 17.61
C GLN A 265 2.14 -11.58 18.35
N SER A 266 1.16 -11.01 19.04
CA SER A 266 0.16 -11.71 19.86
C SER A 266 -1.22 -11.75 19.19
N GLY A 267 -1.43 -11.00 18.11
CA GLY A 267 -2.70 -11.01 17.38
C GLY A 267 -2.63 -10.39 15.98
N GLY A 268 -3.70 -10.56 15.21
CA GLY A 268 -3.81 -10.13 13.81
C GLY A 268 -3.04 -11.02 12.83
N PRO A 269 -3.16 -10.79 11.51
CA PRO A 269 -2.52 -11.63 10.49
C PRO A 269 -1.00 -11.43 10.46
N THR A 270 -0.24 -12.50 10.24
CA THR A 270 1.23 -12.50 10.16
C THR A 270 1.76 -12.22 8.74
N THR A 271 0.91 -12.38 7.73
CA THR A 271 1.18 -12.11 6.31
C THR A 271 0.11 -11.19 5.73
N PHE A 272 0.42 -10.56 4.61
CA PHE A 272 -0.56 -9.85 3.79
C PHE A 272 -1.23 -10.84 2.83
N PRO A 273 -2.58 -10.81 2.69
CA PRO A 273 -3.23 -11.54 1.61
C PRO A 273 -2.91 -10.88 0.26
N PRO A 274 -3.10 -11.58 -0.87
CA PRO A 274 -2.91 -10.98 -2.19
C PRO A 274 -3.63 -9.64 -2.34
N ASN A 275 -2.97 -8.64 -2.96
CA ASN A 275 -3.49 -7.28 -3.01
C ASN A 275 -4.65 -7.14 -4.01
N PRO A 276 -5.90 -6.96 -3.57
CA PRO A 276 -7.05 -6.88 -4.47
C PRO A 276 -7.11 -5.56 -5.24
N ARG A 277 -6.21 -4.61 -4.95
CA ARG A 277 -6.09 -3.32 -5.63
C ARG A 277 -5.00 -3.30 -6.70
N ILE A 278 -4.17 -4.33 -6.77
CA ILE A 278 -3.15 -4.46 -7.80
C ILE A 278 -3.67 -5.47 -8.82
N THR A 279 -3.60 -5.07 -10.09
CA THR A 279 -3.90 -5.92 -11.24
C THR A 279 -2.62 -6.55 -11.76
N ASP A 280 -2.72 -7.76 -12.28
CA ASP A 280 -1.61 -8.41 -12.97
C ASP A 280 -2.09 -8.73 -14.39
N LEU A 281 -1.68 -7.93 -15.36
CA LEU A 281 -2.16 -8.02 -16.73
C LEU A 281 -1.07 -8.66 -17.59
N SER A 282 -1.46 -9.70 -18.32
CA SER A 282 -0.64 -10.36 -19.31
C SER A 282 -1.26 -10.20 -20.70
N ILE A 283 -0.42 -10.09 -21.72
CA ILE A 283 -0.82 -10.10 -23.12
C ILE A 283 -0.03 -11.14 -23.89
N SER A 284 -0.72 -11.91 -24.72
CA SER A 284 -0.10 -12.84 -25.65
C SER A 284 -0.64 -12.61 -27.06
N GLY A 285 0.21 -12.90 -28.05
CA GLY A 285 -0.08 -12.82 -29.47
C GLY A 285 0.84 -13.77 -30.22
N GLY A 286 0.49 -14.09 -31.46
CA GLY A 286 1.27 -15.03 -32.27
C GLY A 286 1.49 -14.52 -33.69
N ASP A 287 2.28 -15.27 -34.45
CA ASP A 287 2.57 -14.95 -35.83
C ASP A 287 1.30 -15.01 -36.70
N VAL A 288 1.19 -14.09 -37.65
CA VAL A 288 0.05 -13.94 -38.54
C VAL A 288 0.49 -14.09 -40.00
N GLN A 289 -0.08 -15.08 -40.69
CA GLN A 289 0.05 -15.18 -42.13
C GLN A 289 -0.94 -14.24 -42.81
N LEU A 290 -0.44 -13.25 -43.55
CA LEU A 290 -1.27 -12.35 -44.32
C LEU A 290 -1.74 -13.02 -45.61
N SER A 291 -3.01 -12.82 -45.95
CA SER A 291 -3.62 -13.31 -47.19
C SER A 291 -3.69 -12.19 -48.23
N PRO A 292 -3.57 -12.49 -49.54
CA PRO A 292 -3.73 -11.49 -50.58
C PRO A 292 -5.10 -10.80 -50.53
N VAL A 293 -5.11 -9.47 -50.68
CA VAL A 293 -6.31 -8.63 -50.76
C VAL A 293 -6.17 -7.72 -51.98
N GLY A 294 -6.91 -8.02 -53.04
CA GLY A 294 -6.80 -7.30 -54.32
C GLY A 294 -5.46 -7.58 -55.03
N SER A 295 -5.07 -6.70 -55.96
CA SER A 295 -3.89 -6.91 -56.80
C SER A 295 -2.56 -6.54 -56.12
N ASN A 296 -2.57 -5.60 -55.17
CA ASN A 296 -1.37 -5.03 -54.54
C ASN A 296 -1.56 -4.86 -53.02
N GLY A 297 -2.19 -5.83 -52.35
CA GLY A 297 -2.49 -5.75 -50.93
C GLY A 297 -2.41 -7.12 -50.26
N ALA A 298 -2.10 -7.12 -48.98
CA ALA A 298 -2.29 -8.27 -48.11
C ALA A 298 -3.05 -7.84 -46.85
N GLY A 299 -3.78 -8.76 -46.23
CA GLY A 299 -4.56 -8.49 -45.02
C GLY A 299 -4.63 -9.70 -44.10
N GLY A 300 -4.89 -9.44 -42.83
CA GLY A 300 -4.97 -10.45 -41.79
C GLY A 300 -5.51 -9.86 -40.50
N VAL A 301 -5.57 -10.67 -39.45
CA VAL A 301 -6.06 -10.26 -38.13
C VAL A 301 -5.01 -10.66 -37.10
N ILE A 302 -4.52 -9.67 -36.35
CA ILE A 302 -3.71 -9.92 -35.17
C ILE A 302 -4.67 -10.26 -34.03
N GLN A 303 -4.56 -11.46 -33.47
CA GLN A 303 -5.32 -11.87 -32.29
C GLN A 303 -4.44 -11.73 -31.06
N LEU A 304 -4.90 -10.93 -30.11
CA LEU A 304 -4.24 -10.69 -28.83
C LEU A 304 -5.12 -11.22 -27.70
N GLU A 305 -4.61 -12.13 -26.89
CA GLU A 305 -5.26 -12.55 -25.66
C GLU A 305 -4.75 -11.68 -24.52
N VAL A 306 -5.67 -11.03 -23.81
CA VAL A 306 -5.37 -10.20 -22.65
C VAL A 306 -5.99 -10.84 -21.43
N THR A 307 -5.16 -11.15 -20.44
CA THR A 307 -5.55 -11.90 -19.24
C THR A 307 -5.18 -11.12 -18.00
N ASN A 308 -6.10 -11.05 -17.04
CA ASN A 308 -5.82 -10.53 -15.70
C ASN A 308 -5.49 -11.70 -14.77
N LEU A 309 -4.21 -11.99 -14.57
CA LEU A 309 -3.69 -13.00 -13.65
C LEU A 309 -3.86 -12.59 -12.16
N GLY A 310 -4.21 -11.33 -11.91
CA GLY A 310 -4.26 -10.75 -10.58
C GLY A 310 -5.52 -11.12 -9.79
N PRO A 311 -5.46 -10.99 -8.44
CA PRO A 311 -6.59 -11.25 -7.56
C PRO A 311 -7.66 -10.15 -7.61
N GLY A 312 -7.30 -8.95 -8.08
CA GLY A 312 -8.20 -7.80 -8.23
C GLY A 312 -8.83 -7.72 -9.61
N GLN A 313 -9.97 -7.05 -9.74
CA GLN A 313 -10.53 -6.68 -11.05
C GLN A 313 -9.66 -5.60 -11.71
N ALA A 314 -9.43 -5.72 -13.02
CA ALA A 314 -8.82 -4.66 -13.83
C ALA A 314 -9.92 -3.84 -14.51
N PRO A 315 -10.24 -2.61 -14.04
CA PRO A 315 -11.43 -1.89 -14.46
C PRO A 315 -11.35 -1.37 -15.90
N GLU A 316 -10.17 -0.90 -16.32
CA GLU A 316 -9.96 -0.30 -17.65
C GLU A 316 -8.56 -0.65 -18.18
N PRO A 317 -8.30 -1.91 -18.57
CA PRO A 317 -7.05 -2.28 -19.22
C PRO A 317 -6.91 -1.51 -20.54
N GLN A 318 -5.71 -1.00 -20.80
CA GLN A 318 -5.36 -0.38 -22.07
C GLN A 318 -4.34 -1.23 -22.80
N VAL A 319 -4.61 -1.52 -24.07
CA VAL A 319 -3.68 -2.19 -24.98
C VAL A 319 -3.14 -1.19 -25.99
N GLN A 320 -1.83 -1.20 -26.21
CA GLN A 320 -1.21 -0.49 -27.32
C GLN A 320 -0.57 -1.49 -28.27
N VAL A 321 -0.91 -1.40 -29.56
CA VAL A 321 -0.34 -2.22 -30.62
C VAL A 321 0.48 -1.33 -31.53
N TYR A 322 1.75 -1.68 -31.73
CA TYR A 322 2.68 -1.03 -32.63
C TYR A 322 2.84 -1.88 -33.88
N LEU A 323 2.37 -1.35 -35.00
CA LEU A 323 2.47 -1.96 -36.32
C LEU A 323 3.71 -1.42 -37.04
N PRO A 324 4.40 -2.27 -37.81
CA PRO A 324 5.57 -1.86 -38.54
C PRO A 324 5.22 -0.95 -39.74
N PRO A 325 6.21 -0.22 -40.29
CA PRO A 325 6.01 0.58 -41.51
C PRO A 325 5.41 -0.24 -42.66
N GLY A 326 4.46 0.33 -43.39
CA GLY A 326 3.78 -0.33 -44.50
C GLY A 326 2.58 -1.20 -44.11
N VAL A 327 2.35 -1.38 -42.80
CA VAL A 327 1.17 -2.05 -42.24
C VAL A 327 0.29 -1.04 -41.50
N THR A 328 -1.02 -1.13 -41.73
CA THR A 328 -1.99 -0.22 -41.11
C THR A 328 -3.22 -1.00 -40.62
N ALA A 329 -3.82 -0.57 -39.52
CA ALA A 329 -5.11 -1.09 -39.09
C ALA A 329 -6.21 -0.71 -40.09
N THR A 330 -6.98 -1.69 -40.57
CA THR A 330 -8.04 -1.48 -41.58
C THR A 330 -9.37 -1.11 -40.96
N SER A 331 -9.63 -1.63 -39.76
CA SER A 331 -10.79 -1.29 -38.95
C SER A 331 -10.40 -1.32 -37.49
N LEU A 332 -11.08 -0.51 -36.68
CA LEU A 332 -10.78 -0.38 -35.26
C LEU A 332 -11.86 -1.08 -34.45
N PRO A 333 -11.48 -1.99 -33.53
CA PRO A 333 -12.42 -2.55 -32.58
C PRO A 333 -13.07 -1.46 -31.72
N LYS A 334 -14.20 -1.80 -31.10
CA LYS A 334 -14.87 -0.89 -30.18
C LYS A 334 -13.93 -0.51 -29.03
N GLY A 335 -13.80 0.78 -28.76
CA GLY A 335 -12.89 1.30 -27.73
C GLY A 335 -11.45 1.51 -28.21
N CYS A 336 -11.17 1.28 -29.49
CA CYS A 336 -9.85 1.52 -30.09
C CYS A 336 -9.80 2.82 -30.91
N THR A 337 -8.63 3.44 -30.88
CA THR A 337 -8.25 4.61 -31.69
C THR A 337 -6.91 4.31 -32.36
N ALA A 338 -6.61 4.97 -33.47
CA ALA A 338 -5.32 4.81 -34.14
C ALA A 338 -4.64 6.15 -34.40
N SER A 339 -3.31 6.13 -34.42
CA SER A 339 -2.48 7.28 -34.78
C SER A 339 -2.71 7.69 -36.23
N LYS A 340 -2.24 8.90 -36.57
CA LYS A 340 -2.24 9.37 -37.97
C LYS A 340 -1.32 8.45 -38.80
N GLY A 341 -1.92 7.66 -39.68
CA GLY A 341 -1.20 6.64 -40.47
C GLY A 341 -1.52 5.21 -40.03
N GLY A 342 -2.20 5.01 -38.90
CA GLY A 342 -2.73 3.70 -38.52
C GLY A 342 -1.69 2.71 -38.02
N THR A 343 -0.48 3.16 -37.66
CA THR A 343 0.65 2.31 -37.22
C THR A 343 0.70 2.11 -35.70
N GLU A 344 -0.04 2.90 -34.94
CA GLU A 344 -0.21 2.70 -33.49
C GLU A 344 -1.71 2.62 -33.20
N VAL A 345 -2.16 1.53 -32.60
CA VAL A 345 -3.55 1.31 -32.20
C VAL A 345 -3.62 1.28 -30.68
N THR A 346 -4.40 2.17 -30.08
CA THR A 346 -4.64 2.20 -28.63
C THR A 346 -6.09 1.80 -28.35
N CYS A 347 -6.27 0.73 -27.57
CA CYS A 347 -7.56 0.16 -27.21
C CYS A 347 -7.82 0.26 -25.71
N GLN A 348 -8.98 0.78 -25.32
CA GLN A 348 -9.49 0.71 -23.96
C GLN A 348 -10.46 -0.46 -23.85
N LEU A 349 -10.09 -1.46 -23.07
CA LEU A 349 -10.88 -2.69 -22.88
C LEU A 349 -11.95 -2.49 -21.81
N ALA A 350 -12.98 -3.33 -21.86
CA ALA A 350 -13.91 -3.47 -20.75
C ALA A 350 -13.20 -4.09 -19.53
N ALA A 351 -13.82 -3.92 -18.36
CA ALA A 351 -13.26 -4.45 -17.12
C ALA A 351 -13.05 -5.98 -17.19
N LEU A 352 -11.87 -6.44 -16.79
CA LEU A 352 -11.55 -7.85 -16.63
C LEU A 352 -11.69 -8.26 -15.18
N THR A 353 -12.47 -9.29 -14.90
CA THR A 353 -12.55 -9.89 -13.55
C THR A 353 -11.19 -10.46 -13.13
N ALA A 354 -11.04 -10.78 -11.84
CA ALA A 354 -9.89 -11.57 -11.39
C ALA A 354 -9.81 -12.87 -12.21
N THR A 355 -8.60 -13.24 -12.66
CA THR A 355 -8.34 -14.40 -13.55
C THR A 355 -9.09 -14.39 -14.89
N GLY A 356 -9.74 -13.27 -15.26
CA GLY A 356 -10.53 -13.16 -16.48
C GLY A 356 -9.67 -12.82 -17.70
N SER A 357 -10.12 -13.21 -18.89
CA SER A 357 -9.46 -12.90 -20.15
C SER A 357 -10.43 -12.36 -21.21
N THR A 358 -9.88 -11.67 -22.21
CA THR A 358 -10.58 -11.23 -23.41
C THR A 358 -9.67 -11.32 -24.61
N THR A 359 -10.25 -11.51 -25.79
CA THR A 359 -9.52 -11.45 -27.06
C THR A 359 -9.75 -10.09 -27.71
N LEU A 360 -8.67 -9.46 -28.17
CA LEU A 360 -8.66 -8.28 -29.00
C LEU A 360 -8.21 -8.66 -30.41
N GLU A 361 -9.06 -8.42 -31.39
CA GLU A 361 -8.75 -8.66 -32.79
C GLU A 361 -8.42 -7.35 -33.49
N VAL A 362 -7.23 -7.23 -34.09
CA VAL A 362 -6.81 -6.03 -34.83
C VAL A 362 -6.66 -6.39 -36.31
N PRO A 363 -7.66 -6.07 -37.14
CA PRO A 363 -7.56 -6.26 -38.59
C PRO A 363 -6.52 -5.31 -39.18
N VAL A 364 -5.59 -5.87 -39.96
CA VAL A 364 -4.49 -5.14 -40.57
C VAL A 364 -4.45 -5.35 -42.08
N SER A 365 -3.87 -4.37 -42.77
CA SER A 365 -3.50 -4.48 -44.17
C SER A 365 -2.08 -3.98 -44.38
N ALA A 366 -1.34 -4.74 -45.18
CA ALA A 366 -0.04 -4.38 -45.70
C ALA A 366 -0.16 -3.95 -47.16
N LYS A 367 0.49 -2.85 -47.53
CA LYS A 367 0.68 -2.46 -48.93
C LYS A 367 2.09 -2.91 -49.36
N PRO A 368 2.24 -3.95 -50.20
CA PRO A 368 3.52 -4.51 -50.59
C PRO A 368 4.40 -3.56 -51.42
N SER A 369 3.91 -2.39 -51.83
CA SER A 369 4.68 -1.44 -52.66
C SER A 369 5.99 -0.93 -52.04
N GLY A 370 6.35 -1.38 -50.83
CA GLY A 370 7.68 -1.24 -50.24
C GLY A 370 8.13 -2.45 -49.39
N LEU A 371 7.52 -3.63 -49.55
CA LEU A 371 7.81 -4.83 -48.77
C LEU A 371 7.98 -6.05 -49.70
N ASP A 372 9.04 -6.83 -49.50
CA ASP A 372 9.32 -7.99 -50.33
C ASP A 372 8.29 -9.12 -50.10
N PRO A 373 7.80 -9.79 -51.16
CA PRO A 373 6.93 -10.96 -51.02
C PRO A 373 7.59 -12.05 -50.16
N GLY A 374 6.80 -12.68 -49.29
CA GLY A 374 7.29 -13.69 -48.34
C GLY A 374 8.16 -13.14 -47.20
N SER A 375 8.35 -11.81 -47.09
CA SER A 375 9.07 -11.22 -45.96
C SER A 375 8.24 -11.25 -44.68
N THR A 376 8.97 -11.28 -43.56
CA THR A 376 8.47 -11.32 -42.19
C THR A 376 8.75 -9.99 -41.50
N ILE A 377 7.74 -9.40 -40.86
CA ILE A 377 7.87 -8.09 -40.21
C ILE A 377 7.27 -8.14 -38.80
N GLU A 378 8.03 -7.69 -37.80
CA GLU A 378 7.63 -7.74 -36.39
C GLU A 378 6.56 -6.67 -36.08
N TYR A 379 5.57 -7.06 -35.27
CA TYR A 379 4.69 -6.15 -34.52
C TYR A 379 4.89 -6.37 -33.02
N SER A 380 4.52 -5.40 -32.21
CA SER A 380 4.48 -5.57 -30.75
C SER A 380 3.16 -5.06 -30.17
N ALA A 381 2.77 -5.61 -29.02
CA ALA A 381 1.66 -5.10 -28.25
C ALA A 381 2.01 -5.06 -26.77
N THR A 382 1.49 -4.06 -26.06
CA THR A 382 1.65 -3.89 -24.62
C THR A 382 0.28 -3.76 -23.95
N VAL A 383 0.13 -4.30 -22.76
CA VAL A 383 -1.06 -4.11 -21.92
C VAL A 383 -0.70 -3.44 -20.60
N ARG A 384 -1.58 -2.57 -20.11
CA ARG A 384 -1.41 -1.90 -18.81
C ARG A 384 -2.73 -1.53 -18.18
N SER A 385 -2.69 -1.28 -16.88
CA SER A 385 -3.83 -0.71 -16.14
C SER A 385 -3.71 0.82 -16.16
N VAL A 386 -4.81 1.51 -16.42
CA VAL A 386 -4.89 2.98 -16.35
C VAL A 386 -5.71 3.35 -15.13
N GLU A 387 -5.14 4.09 -14.16
CA GLU A 387 -5.94 4.64 -13.06
C GLU A 387 -6.59 5.96 -13.50
N THR A 388 -7.91 6.04 -13.36
CA THR A 388 -8.75 7.19 -13.73
C THR A 388 -8.51 8.46 -12.89
N ARG A 389 -7.64 8.42 -11.86
CA ARG A 389 -7.36 9.55 -10.97
C ARG A 389 -5.87 9.72 -10.65
N GLY A 390 -5.05 10.04 -11.65
CA GLY A 390 -3.69 10.48 -11.35
C GLY A 390 -2.68 10.49 -12.49
N GLY A 391 -3.00 9.92 -13.66
CA GLY A 391 -2.12 9.98 -14.84
C GLY A 391 -0.76 9.29 -14.66
N GLY A 392 -0.60 8.45 -13.64
CA GLY A 392 0.60 7.66 -13.41
C GLY A 392 0.46 6.26 -13.99
N TRP A 393 1.53 5.77 -14.61
CA TRP A 393 1.69 4.37 -15.00
C TRP A 393 2.18 3.57 -13.80
N TYR A 394 1.64 2.37 -13.58
CA TYR A 394 2.08 1.50 -12.49
C TYR A 394 2.65 0.19 -13.02
N PRO A 395 3.73 -0.33 -12.42
CA PRO A 395 4.19 -1.68 -12.71
C PRO A 395 3.08 -2.65 -12.31
N SER A 396 2.77 -3.59 -13.19
CA SER A 396 1.97 -4.76 -12.88
C SER A 396 2.65 -5.57 -11.77
N ALA A 397 1.87 -6.30 -10.97
CA ALA A 397 2.45 -7.23 -9.99
C ALA A 397 3.19 -8.42 -10.62
N GLY A 398 2.98 -8.68 -11.93
CA GLY A 398 3.66 -9.71 -12.70
C GLY A 398 5.06 -9.33 -13.15
N SER A 399 5.74 -10.25 -13.83
CA SER A 399 7.01 -9.95 -14.48
C SER A 399 6.79 -8.85 -15.52
N ASP A 400 7.71 -7.89 -15.63
CA ASP A 400 7.61 -6.82 -16.65
C ASP A 400 7.54 -7.40 -18.07
N ASP A 401 7.90 -8.67 -18.26
CA ASP A 401 7.92 -9.36 -19.54
C ASP A 401 6.52 -9.87 -19.99
N ASP A 402 5.60 -10.14 -19.06
CA ASP A 402 4.29 -10.72 -19.42
C ASP A 402 3.29 -9.70 -19.97
N ASN A 403 3.59 -8.41 -19.80
CA ASN A 403 2.75 -7.29 -20.26
C ASN A 403 3.10 -6.81 -21.68
N VAL A 404 4.09 -7.42 -22.33
CA VAL A 404 4.51 -7.17 -23.71
C VAL A 404 4.46 -8.48 -24.50
N THR A 405 3.97 -8.41 -25.74
CA THR A 405 4.10 -9.50 -26.70
C THR A 405 4.64 -8.99 -28.03
N LYS A 406 5.31 -9.89 -28.75
CA LYS A 406 5.84 -9.66 -30.09
C LYS A 406 5.38 -10.81 -30.98
N GLY A 407 5.06 -10.49 -32.22
CA GLY A 407 4.74 -11.49 -33.23
C GLY A 407 5.17 -11.02 -34.60
N VAL A 408 5.12 -11.92 -35.57
CA VAL A 408 5.57 -11.67 -36.94
C VAL A 408 4.39 -11.68 -37.89
N LEU A 409 4.34 -10.70 -38.79
CA LEU A 409 3.45 -10.67 -39.95
C LEU A 409 4.21 -11.23 -41.15
N THR A 410 3.73 -12.34 -41.70
CA THR A 410 4.31 -12.96 -42.89
C THR A 410 3.50 -12.58 -44.12
N LEU A 411 4.13 -11.90 -45.07
CA LEU A 411 3.49 -11.53 -46.34
C LEU A 411 3.26 -12.77 -47.22
N PRO A 412 2.20 -12.77 -48.05
CA PRO A 412 2.06 -13.79 -49.08
C PRO A 412 3.25 -13.72 -50.05
N ALA A 413 3.66 -14.89 -50.55
CA ALA A 413 4.71 -15.03 -51.56
C ALA A 413 4.26 -14.55 -52.93
#